data_AF-A0A3P1B400-F1
#
_entry.id   AF-A0A3P1B400-F1
#
_cell.length_a   1.000
_cell.length_b   1.000
_cell.length_c   1.000
_cell.angle_alpha   90.00
_cell.angle_beta   90.00
_cell.angle_gamma   90.00
#
_symmetry.space_group_name_H-M   'P 1'
#
loop_
_entity.id
_entity.type
_entity.pdbx_description
1 polymer ?
#
loop_
_entity_poly.entity_id
_entity_poly.type
_entity_poly.pdbx_seq_one_letter_code
_entity_poly.pdbx_strand_id
1 'polypeptide(L)'
;MKSYSVNEINTVLNGKIVGNTNQQVTGTEQLSKAHINHISFIGNKKYEKLWQSSAASVAVVNKDISIEPGENRAFIQVPDADLAMSQILELFASPMPEFAVDIHPTAVIDDSAKIGNGVKIGAGCYVGPRTEIGDGTIMYPNVTVLDDCIIGKQTTIWSGTVVRERSKIGHQCIIHPNATIGADGFGFRPCAERGLVKIPQIGDVVIGNQVEIGANACVDRGK
;
A
#
# COMPACT_ATOMS: atom_id res chain seq x y z
N MET A 1 -5.08 0.60 22.01
CA MET A 1 -3.86 1.15 21.38
C MET A 1 -2.79 0.07 21.50
N LYS A 2 -2.13 -0.30 20.40
CA LYS A 2 -1.05 -1.29 20.44
C LYS A 2 0.11 -0.72 21.26
N SER A 3 0.77 -1.58 22.03
CA SER A 3 1.89 -1.20 22.89
C SER A 3 2.92 -2.31 22.86
N TYR A 4 4.20 -1.94 22.75
CA TYR A 4 5.30 -2.88 22.63
C TYR A 4 6.47 -2.47 23.51
N SER A 5 7.09 -3.44 24.17
CA SER A 5 8.40 -3.30 24.78
C SER A 5 9.50 -3.22 23.71
N VAL A 6 10.68 -2.70 24.10
CA VAL A 6 11.85 -2.68 23.21
C VAL A 6 12.23 -4.08 22.72
N ASN A 7 12.03 -5.12 23.55
CA ASN A 7 12.33 -6.50 23.19
C ASN A 7 11.35 -7.01 22.14
N GLU A 8 10.04 -6.73 22.29
CA GLU A 8 9.03 -7.12 21.30
C GLU A 8 9.28 -6.45 19.96
N ILE A 9 9.61 -5.15 19.94
CA ILE A 9 10.01 -4.46 18.70
C ILE A 9 11.25 -5.13 18.09
N ASN A 10 12.23 -5.49 18.93
CA ASN A 10 13.46 -6.09 18.44
C ASN A 10 13.29 -7.52 17.90
N THR A 11 12.21 -8.23 18.25
CA THR A 11 11.90 -9.53 17.61
C THR A 11 11.63 -9.40 16.11
N VAL A 12 11.14 -8.25 15.68
CA VAL A 12 10.89 -7.94 14.26
C VAL A 12 12.16 -7.45 13.59
N LEU A 13 12.86 -6.51 14.24
CA LEU A 13 14.02 -5.85 13.66
C LEU A 13 15.30 -6.68 13.66
N ASN A 14 15.41 -7.65 14.57
CA ASN A 14 16.62 -8.46 14.78
C ASN A 14 17.88 -7.60 14.94
N GLY A 15 17.74 -6.47 15.63
CA GLY A 15 18.83 -5.54 15.91
C GLY A 15 19.58 -5.87 17.21
N LYS A 16 20.64 -5.10 17.47
CA LYS A 16 21.34 -5.10 18.75
C LYS A 16 20.76 -4.02 19.65
N ILE A 17 20.23 -4.41 20.81
CA ILE A 17 19.77 -3.46 21.83
C ILE A 17 20.98 -2.89 22.57
N VAL A 18 21.05 -1.57 22.68
CA VAL A 18 22.02 -0.83 23.50
C VAL A 18 21.24 0.02 24.50
N GLY A 19 21.67 0.02 25.76
CA GLY A 19 20.92 0.63 26.86
C GLY A 19 19.72 -0.22 27.30
N ASN A 20 18.84 0.37 28.09
CA ASN A 20 17.65 -0.29 28.63
C ASN A 20 16.54 0.72 28.89
N THR A 21 15.29 0.28 28.75
CA THR A 21 14.12 1.06 29.13
C THR A 21 13.01 0.14 29.59
N ASN A 22 12.25 0.58 30.58
CA ASN A 22 11.02 -0.09 31.03
C ASN A 22 9.77 0.54 30.40
N GLN A 23 9.95 1.52 29.50
CA GLN A 23 8.86 2.22 28.85
C GLN A 23 8.20 1.37 27.78
N GLN A 24 6.89 1.56 27.68
CA GLN A 24 6.04 0.92 26.69
C GLN A 24 5.89 1.86 25.49
N VAL A 25 6.25 1.36 24.30
CA VAL A 25 6.18 2.10 23.05
C VAL A 25 4.78 1.96 22.45
N THR A 26 4.06 3.07 22.35
CA THR A 26 2.69 3.13 21.86
C THR A 26 2.56 3.74 20.46
N GLY A 27 3.65 4.26 19.90
CA GLY A 27 3.66 4.84 18.57
C GLY A 27 5.04 5.32 18.12
N THR A 28 5.09 5.76 16.87
CA THR A 28 6.28 6.36 16.24
C THR A 28 6.15 7.88 16.21
N GLU A 29 7.24 8.61 16.46
CA GLU A 29 7.23 10.07 16.32
C GLU A 29 8.63 10.60 15.96
N GLN A 30 8.67 11.78 15.36
CA GLN A 30 9.90 12.52 15.08
C GLN A 30 10.61 12.90 16.38
N LEU A 31 11.95 12.89 16.37
CA LEU A 31 12.78 13.19 17.54
C LEU A 31 12.35 14.47 18.30
N SER A 32 11.99 15.52 17.56
CA SER A 32 11.60 16.83 18.12
C SER A 32 10.22 16.88 18.77
N LYS A 33 9.33 15.93 18.46
CA LYS A 33 7.95 15.85 18.96
C LYS A 33 7.69 14.61 19.81
N ALA A 34 8.65 13.71 19.89
CA ALA A 34 8.49 12.45 20.57
C ALA A 34 8.28 12.64 22.07
N HIS A 35 7.45 11.77 22.64
CA HIS A 35 7.22 11.64 24.07
C HIS A 35 7.82 10.32 24.57
N ILE A 36 7.77 10.11 25.89
CA ILE A 36 8.39 8.96 26.55
C ILE A 36 7.88 7.60 26.07
N ASN A 37 6.68 7.53 25.49
CA ASN A 37 6.10 6.32 24.93
C ASN A 37 6.33 6.17 23.41
N HIS A 38 7.19 6.97 22.80
CA HIS A 38 7.45 6.90 21.37
C HIS A 38 8.81 6.28 21.03
N ILE A 39 8.84 5.65 19.86
CA ILE A 39 10.06 5.25 19.16
C ILE A 39 10.35 6.24 18.03
N SER A 40 11.60 6.63 17.88
CA SER A 40 12.09 7.51 16.81
C SER A 40 13.16 6.82 15.96
N PHE A 41 13.61 7.49 14.89
CA PHE A 41 14.58 6.97 13.94
C PHE A 41 15.76 7.92 13.77
N ILE A 42 16.98 7.38 13.75
CA ILE A 42 18.22 8.12 13.49
C ILE A 42 19.02 7.37 12.42
N GLY A 43 18.60 7.49 11.16
CA GLY A 43 19.32 6.92 10.01
C GLY A 43 20.50 7.77 9.50
N ASN A 44 20.68 8.98 10.01
CA ASN A 44 21.77 9.86 9.58
C ASN A 44 22.41 10.59 10.76
N LYS A 45 23.75 10.58 10.82
CA LYS A 45 24.56 11.21 11.88
C LYS A 45 24.18 12.66 12.16
N LYS A 46 23.74 13.42 11.15
CA LYS A 46 23.34 14.83 11.30
C LYS A 46 22.19 15.04 12.30
N TYR A 47 21.40 14.00 12.56
CA TYR A 47 20.28 14.02 13.49
C TYR A 47 20.61 13.50 14.89
N GLU A 48 21.81 12.94 15.12
CA GLU A 48 22.23 12.44 16.45
C GLU A 48 22.05 13.48 17.55
N LYS A 49 22.45 14.74 17.27
CA LYS A 49 22.31 15.85 18.21
C LYS A 49 20.87 16.11 18.68
N LEU A 50 19.86 15.71 17.90
CA LEU A 50 18.45 15.87 18.26
C LEU A 50 17.99 14.85 19.31
N TRP A 51 18.74 13.77 19.51
CA TRP A 51 18.44 12.76 20.53
C TRP A 51 18.46 13.33 21.95
N GLN A 52 19.37 14.28 22.20
CA GLN A 52 19.54 14.90 23.52
C GLN A 52 18.29 15.66 23.97
N SER A 53 17.63 16.36 23.05
CA SER A 53 16.40 17.10 23.33
C SER A 53 15.12 16.29 23.10
N SER A 54 15.24 15.09 22.52
CA SER A 54 14.11 14.19 22.28
C SER A 54 13.69 13.51 23.57
N ALA A 55 12.37 13.39 23.80
CA ALA A 55 11.84 12.60 24.90
C ALA A 55 11.49 11.14 24.51
N ALA A 56 11.84 10.68 23.30
CA ALA A 56 11.66 9.29 22.89
C ALA A 56 12.41 8.33 23.82
N SER A 57 11.76 7.26 24.27
CA SER A 57 12.41 6.20 25.08
C SER A 57 13.21 5.22 24.23
N VAL A 58 12.85 5.06 22.95
CA VAL A 58 13.55 4.16 22.04
C VAL A 58 13.90 4.90 20.76
N ALA A 59 15.07 4.60 20.18
CA ALA A 59 15.32 4.93 18.77
C ALA A 59 15.92 3.77 18.00
N VAL A 60 15.52 3.63 16.73
CA VAL A 60 16.20 2.78 15.78
C VAL A 60 17.30 3.58 15.11
N VAL A 61 18.50 3.02 15.09
CA VAL A 61 19.71 3.72 14.66
C VAL A 61 20.57 2.82 13.79
N ASN A 62 21.37 3.42 12.92
CA ASN A 62 22.40 2.69 12.19
C ASN A 62 23.53 2.23 13.13
N LYS A 63 24.28 1.21 12.72
CA LYS A 63 25.42 0.68 13.48
C LYS A 63 26.52 1.70 13.78
N ASP A 64 26.62 2.76 12.99
CA ASP A 64 27.64 3.80 13.09
C ASP A 64 27.24 4.99 13.99
N ILE A 65 26.15 4.86 14.76
CA ILE A 65 25.71 5.84 15.75
C ILE A 65 26.87 6.22 16.70
N SER A 66 27.06 7.52 16.92
CA SER A 66 28.21 8.05 17.67
C SER A 66 27.87 8.52 19.08
N ILE A 67 26.63 8.32 19.51
CA ILE A 67 26.08 8.72 20.80
C ILE A 67 25.51 7.51 21.53
N GLU A 68 25.31 7.65 22.84
CA GLU A 68 24.66 6.65 23.68
C GLU A 68 23.19 7.01 23.95
N PRO A 69 22.31 6.02 24.22
CA PRO A 69 20.89 6.27 24.42
C PRO A 69 20.59 7.11 25.67
N GLY A 70 21.40 6.98 26.73
CA GLY A 70 21.18 7.64 28.03
C GLY A 70 20.32 6.82 29.00
N GLU A 71 19.98 7.40 30.15
CA GLU A 71 19.25 6.71 31.21
C GLU A 71 17.80 6.40 30.83
N ASN A 72 17.35 5.17 31.12
CA ASN A 72 16.00 4.68 30.83
C ASN A 72 15.56 4.86 29.36
N ARG A 73 16.53 4.83 28.45
CA ARG A 73 16.34 4.89 27.00
C ARG A 73 17.16 3.79 26.34
N ALA A 74 16.72 3.36 25.16
CA ALA A 74 17.38 2.28 24.42
C ALA A 74 17.54 2.61 22.94
N PHE A 75 18.61 2.12 22.35
CA PHE A 75 18.77 2.05 20.90
C PHE A 75 18.58 0.63 20.40
N ILE A 76 17.94 0.50 19.24
CA ILE A 76 17.96 -0.72 18.44
C ILE A 76 18.87 -0.46 17.24
N GLN A 77 20.09 -0.98 17.29
CA GLN A 77 21.07 -0.84 16.23
C GLN A 77 20.80 -1.84 15.11
N VAL A 78 20.58 -1.34 13.90
CA VAL A 78 20.30 -2.12 12.69
C VAL A 78 21.27 -1.74 11.56
N PRO A 79 21.42 -2.58 10.51
CA PRO A 79 22.23 -2.23 9.35
C PRO A 79 21.71 -0.98 8.61
N ASP A 80 20.39 -0.82 8.56
CA ASP A 80 19.70 0.27 7.86
C ASP A 80 18.45 0.67 8.65
N ALA A 81 18.50 1.84 9.30
CA ALA A 81 17.42 2.38 10.11
C ALA A 81 16.23 2.85 9.27
N ASP A 82 16.44 3.27 8.02
CA ASP A 82 15.37 3.71 7.12
C ASP A 82 14.55 2.49 6.65
N LEU A 83 15.21 1.36 6.39
CA LEU A 83 14.51 0.10 6.11
C LEU A 83 13.79 -0.47 7.34
N ALA A 84 14.42 -0.40 8.52
CA ALA A 84 13.78 -0.84 9.76
C ALA A 84 12.56 0.03 10.13
N MET A 85 12.53 1.28 9.68
CA MET A 85 11.37 2.15 9.86
C MET A 85 10.11 1.59 9.20
N SER A 86 10.20 1.00 8.00
CA SER A 86 9.00 0.45 7.35
C SER A 86 8.37 -0.67 8.19
N GLN A 87 9.19 -1.57 8.74
CA GLN A 87 8.74 -2.69 9.57
C GLN A 87 8.09 -2.21 10.88
N ILE A 88 8.60 -1.13 11.48
CA ILE A 88 7.98 -0.55 12.67
C ILE A 88 6.67 0.15 12.30
N LEU A 89 6.65 0.91 11.21
CA LEU A 89 5.42 1.56 10.77
C LEU A 89 4.31 0.54 10.51
N GLU A 90 4.65 -0.65 10.00
CA GLU A 90 3.70 -1.77 9.87
C GLU A 90 3.15 -2.28 11.22
N LEU A 91 3.98 -2.34 12.27
CA LEU A 91 3.50 -2.73 13.62
C LEU A 91 2.41 -1.77 14.14
N PHE A 92 2.61 -0.47 13.93
CA PHE A 92 1.70 0.58 14.37
C PHE A 92 0.63 0.94 13.34
N ALA A 93 0.68 0.38 12.13
CA ALA A 93 -0.31 0.63 11.10
C ALA A 93 -1.71 0.29 11.61
N SER A 94 -2.66 1.16 11.26
CA SER A 94 -4.07 0.89 11.49
C SER A 94 -4.51 -0.31 10.65
N PRO A 95 -5.43 -1.14 11.16
CA PRO A 95 -5.98 -2.21 10.36
C PRO A 95 -6.62 -1.63 9.09
N MET A 96 -6.54 -2.40 8.00
CA MET A 96 -7.25 -2.09 6.77
C MET A 96 -8.77 -2.12 7.03
N PRO A 97 -9.58 -1.38 6.26
CA PRO A 97 -11.03 -1.42 6.44
C PRO A 97 -11.56 -2.85 6.32
N GLU A 98 -12.34 -3.26 7.32
CA GLU A 98 -12.84 -4.63 7.41
C GLU A 98 -14.08 -4.84 6.55
N PHE A 99 -14.23 -6.07 6.07
CA PHE A 99 -15.41 -6.52 5.34
C PHE A 99 -16.27 -7.36 6.28
N ALA A 100 -17.55 -6.97 6.43
CA ALA A 100 -18.51 -7.75 7.23
C ALA A 100 -18.87 -9.10 6.57
N VAL A 101 -18.76 -9.18 5.25
CA VAL A 101 -18.98 -10.38 4.42
C VAL A 101 -17.98 -10.35 3.26
N ASP A 102 -17.62 -11.51 2.73
CA ASP A 102 -16.64 -11.58 1.64
C ASP A 102 -17.16 -10.89 0.38
N ILE A 103 -18.36 -11.22 -0.11
CA ILE A 103 -18.99 -10.55 -1.24
C ILE A 103 -20.25 -9.83 -0.75
N HIS A 104 -20.28 -8.50 -0.90
CA HIS A 104 -21.42 -7.71 -0.48
C HIS A 104 -22.66 -8.00 -1.36
N PRO A 105 -23.88 -8.11 -0.79
CA PRO A 105 -25.09 -8.45 -1.55
C PRO A 105 -25.48 -7.46 -2.66
N THR A 106 -24.91 -6.25 -2.65
CA THR A 106 -25.16 -5.22 -3.68
C THR A 106 -24.08 -5.18 -4.77
N ALA A 107 -23.06 -6.04 -4.68
CA ALA A 107 -22.14 -6.23 -5.79
C ALA A 107 -22.86 -6.93 -6.94
N VAL A 108 -22.63 -6.46 -8.16
CA VAL A 108 -23.18 -7.07 -9.39
C VAL A 108 -22.04 -7.81 -10.06
N ILE A 109 -22.12 -9.13 -10.10
CA ILE A 109 -21.10 -10.00 -10.66
C ILE A 109 -21.79 -10.81 -11.76
N ASP A 110 -21.25 -10.75 -12.97
CA ASP A 110 -21.76 -11.54 -14.09
C ASP A 110 -21.56 -13.05 -13.83
N ASP A 111 -22.53 -13.87 -14.24
CA ASP A 111 -22.52 -15.32 -14.02
C ASP A 111 -21.31 -16.04 -14.68
N SER A 112 -20.72 -15.43 -15.72
CA SER A 112 -19.54 -15.98 -16.39
C SER A 112 -18.21 -15.55 -15.75
N ALA A 113 -18.23 -14.64 -14.77
CA ALA A 113 -17.03 -14.24 -14.05
C ALA A 113 -16.52 -15.36 -13.14
N LYS A 114 -15.20 -15.54 -13.10
CA LYS A 114 -14.54 -16.53 -12.24
C LYS A 114 -13.97 -15.82 -11.02
N ILE A 115 -14.50 -16.14 -9.85
CA ILE A 115 -14.07 -15.56 -8.58
C ILE A 115 -13.21 -16.57 -7.82
N GLY A 116 -11.98 -16.18 -7.50
CA GLY A 116 -11.03 -17.00 -6.75
C GLY A 116 -11.38 -17.16 -5.27
N ASN A 117 -10.63 -18.01 -4.57
CA ASN A 117 -10.86 -18.29 -3.16
C ASN A 117 -10.47 -17.10 -2.27
N GLY A 118 -11.30 -16.81 -1.27
CA GLY A 118 -11.04 -15.72 -0.30
C GLY A 118 -11.04 -14.31 -0.91
N VAL A 119 -11.61 -14.15 -2.11
CA VAL A 119 -11.83 -12.84 -2.73
C VAL A 119 -12.86 -12.05 -1.94
N LYS A 120 -12.59 -10.77 -1.73
CA LYS A 120 -13.52 -9.84 -1.06
C LYS A 120 -13.97 -8.75 -2.02
N ILE A 121 -15.28 -8.52 -2.12
CA ILE A 121 -15.91 -7.59 -3.06
C ILE A 121 -16.90 -6.70 -2.32
N GLY A 122 -16.63 -5.39 -2.32
CA GLY A 122 -17.38 -4.40 -1.58
C GLY A 122 -18.73 -4.04 -2.20
N ALA A 123 -19.49 -3.23 -1.46
CA ALA A 123 -20.80 -2.74 -1.91
C ALA A 123 -20.69 -1.94 -3.23
N GLY A 124 -21.63 -2.17 -4.14
CA GLY A 124 -21.72 -1.42 -5.40
C GLY A 124 -20.60 -1.73 -6.41
N CYS A 125 -19.78 -2.74 -6.17
CA CYS A 125 -18.82 -3.21 -7.17
C CYS A 125 -19.54 -3.85 -8.37
N TYR A 126 -18.93 -3.72 -9.54
CA TYR A 126 -19.34 -4.41 -10.77
C TYR A 126 -18.20 -5.28 -11.29
N VAL A 127 -18.49 -6.53 -11.64
CA VAL A 127 -17.56 -7.45 -12.32
C VAL A 127 -18.23 -7.98 -13.58
N GLY A 128 -17.71 -7.57 -14.73
CA GLY A 128 -18.28 -7.88 -16.03
C GLY A 128 -18.01 -9.30 -16.53
N PRO A 129 -18.68 -9.71 -17.62
CA PRO A 129 -18.55 -11.03 -18.23
C PRO A 129 -17.12 -11.49 -18.49
N ARG A 130 -16.89 -12.80 -18.33
CA ARG A 130 -15.62 -13.49 -18.65
C ARG A 130 -14.40 -12.92 -17.92
N THR A 131 -14.62 -12.18 -16.85
CA THR A 131 -13.56 -11.64 -16.00
C THR A 131 -13.05 -12.70 -15.04
N GLU A 132 -11.75 -12.72 -14.78
CA GLU A 132 -11.12 -13.59 -13.78
C GLU A 132 -10.55 -12.76 -12.64
N ILE A 133 -10.97 -13.05 -11.40
CA ILE A 133 -10.47 -12.42 -10.18
C ILE A 133 -9.69 -13.45 -9.37
N GLY A 134 -8.38 -13.26 -9.23
CA GLY A 134 -7.49 -14.21 -8.55
C GLY A 134 -7.69 -14.29 -7.04
N ASP A 135 -7.27 -15.42 -6.45
CA ASP A 135 -7.41 -15.71 -5.01
C ASP A 135 -6.93 -14.57 -4.09
N GLY A 136 -7.68 -14.32 -3.02
CA GLY A 136 -7.33 -13.34 -1.99
C GLY A 136 -7.35 -11.89 -2.45
N THR A 137 -7.84 -11.60 -3.66
CA THR A 137 -7.99 -10.23 -4.15
C THR A 137 -9.11 -9.49 -3.41
N ILE A 138 -8.87 -8.21 -3.15
CA ILE A 138 -9.77 -7.34 -2.39
C ILE A 138 -10.19 -6.18 -3.29
N MET A 139 -11.49 -6.02 -3.48
CA MET A 139 -12.11 -4.90 -4.18
C MET A 139 -12.95 -4.11 -3.19
N TYR A 140 -12.52 -2.89 -2.86
CA TYR A 140 -13.29 -1.98 -2.01
C TYR A 140 -14.53 -1.43 -2.73
N PRO A 141 -15.47 -0.79 -2.02
CA PRO A 141 -16.76 -0.38 -2.60
C PRO A 141 -16.66 0.44 -3.89
N ASN A 142 -17.62 0.23 -4.80
CA ASN A 142 -17.74 0.94 -6.08
C ASN A 142 -16.55 0.77 -7.04
N VAL A 143 -15.80 -0.34 -6.95
CA VAL A 143 -14.86 -0.72 -8.00
C VAL A 143 -15.62 -1.29 -9.19
N THR A 144 -15.29 -0.82 -10.40
CA THR A 144 -15.88 -1.33 -11.66
C THR A 144 -14.80 -2.07 -12.45
N VAL A 145 -15.00 -3.36 -12.71
CA VAL A 145 -14.18 -4.16 -13.61
C VAL A 145 -15.05 -4.60 -14.78
N LEU A 146 -14.72 -4.14 -15.98
CA LEU A 146 -15.46 -4.46 -17.21
C LEU A 146 -15.01 -5.81 -17.78
N ASP A 147 -15.64 -6.20 -18.88
CA ASP A 147 -15.56 -7.51 -19.52
C ASP A 147 -14.13 -7.98 -19.83
N ASP A 148 -13.93 -9.30 -19.84
CA ASP A 148 -12.70 -9.96 -20.29
C ASP A 148 -11.43 -9.50 -19.53
N CYS A 149 -11.58 -8.97 -18.32
CA CYS A 149 -10.43 -8.56 -17.51
C CYS A 149 -9.80 -9.75 -16.79
N ILE A 150 -8.52 -9.63 -16.48
CA ILE A 150 -7.80 -10.58 -15.61
C ILE A 150 -7.19 -9.79 -14.47
N ILE A 151 -7.60 -10.07 -13.24
CA ILE A 151 -7.02 -9.50 -12.03
C ILE A 151 -6.29 -10.63 -11.30
N GLY A 152 -5.01 -10.42 -11.02
CA GLY A 152 -4.16 -11.37 -10.33
C GLY A 152 -4.59 -11.63 -8.89
N LYS A 153 -3.75 -12.37 -8.18
CA LYS A 153 -4.03 -12.86 -6.81
C LYS A 153 -3.55 -11.82 -5.82
N GLN A 154 -4.18 -11.74 -4.66
CA GLN A 154 -3.77 -10.83 -3.57
C GLN A 154 -3.64 -9.37 -4.02
N THR A 155 -4.37 -8.98 -5.07
CA THR A 155 -4.39 -7.61 -5.57
C THR A 155 -5.42 -6.82 -4.79
N THR A 156 -5.10 -5.59 -4.42
CA THR A 156 -6.01 -4.68 -3.71
C THR A 156 -6.42 -3.56 -4.64
N ILE A 157 -7.73 -3.40 -4.86
CA ILE A 157 -8.30 -2.36 -5.69
C ILE A 157 -9.19 -1.48 -4.83
N TRP A 158 -8.83 -0.20 -4.72
CA TRP A 158 -9.50 0.77 -3.89
C TRP A 158 -10.70 1.44 -4.58
N SER A 159 -11.58 1.99 -3.75
CA SER A 159 -12.90 2.48 -4.14
C SER A 159 -12.89 3.44 -5.34
N GLY A 160 -13.91 3.31 -6.20
CA GLY A 160 -14.10 4.16 -7.38
C GLY A 160 -13.14 3.87 -8.54
N THR A 161 -12.23 2.90 -8.40
CA THR A 161 -11.35 2.48 -9.51
C THR A 161 -12.18 1.87 -10.65
N VAL A 162 -11.84 2.23 -11.88
CA VAL A 162 -12.42 1.64 -13.10
C VAL A 162 -11.33 0.89 -13.86
N VAL A 163 -11.52 -0.42 -14.02
CA VAL A 163 -10.71 -1.27 -14.89
C VAL A 163 -11.53 -1.59 -16.12
N ARG A 164 -11.12 -1.03 -17.26
CA ARG A 164 -11.81 -1.23 -18.53
C ARG A 164 -11.48 -2.56 -19.17
N GLU A 165 -12.33 -2.94 -20.12
CA GLU A 165 -12.40 -4.28 -20.69
C GLU A 165 -11.06 -4.74 -21.28
N ARG A 166 -10.81 -6.05 -21.17
CA ARG A 166 -9.60 -6.75 -21.66
C ARG A 166 -8.29 -6.37 -20.95
N SER A 167 -8.35 -5.55 -19.90
CA SER A 167 -7.17 -5.17 -19.12
C SER A 167 -6.69 -6.36 -18.25
N LYS A 168 -5.37 -6.46 -18.08
CA LYS A 168 -4.71 -7.50 -17.28
C LYS A 168 -3.90 -6.83 -16.18
N ILE A 169 -4.21 -7.16 -14.94
CA ILE A 169 -3.50 -6.70 -13.75
C ILE A 169 -2.87 -7.93 -13.09
N GLY A 170 -1.57 -7.88 -12.83
CA GLY A 170 -0.83 -8.96 -12.18
C GLY A 170 -1.21 -9.18 -10.72
N HIS A 171 -0.40 -9.99 -10.04
CA HIS A 171 -0.60 -10.35 -8.64
C HIS A 171 -0.01 -9.29 -7.70
N GLN A 172 -0.54 -9.22 -6.47
CA GLN A 172 -0.02 -8.38 -5.40
C GLN A 172 0.08 -6.89 -5.78
N CYS A 173 -0.83 -6.43 -6.65
CA CYS A 173 -0.88 -5.03 -7.04
C CYS A 173 -1.70 -4.22 -6.05
N ILE A 174 -1.45 -2.91 -5.98
CA ILE A 174 -2.26 -1.97 -5.22
C ILE A 174 -2.72 -0.86 -6.17
N ILE A 175 -4.02 -0.76 -6.40
CA ILE A 175 -4.62 0.26 -7.25
C ILE A 175 -5.42 1.22 -6.36
N HIS A 176 -4.91 2.43 -6.18
CA HIS A 176 -5.46 3.44 -5.28
C HIS A 176 -6.75 4.08 -5.81
N PRO A 177 -7.52 4.79 -4.94
CA PRO A 177 -8.87 5.23 -5.27
C PRO A 177 -8.97 6.02 -6.59
N ASN A 178 -10.08 5.80 -7.30
CA ASN A 178 -10.45 6.49 -8.54
C ASN A 178 -9.42 6.38 -9.68
N ALA A 179 -8.50 5.41 -9.66
CA ALA A 179 -7.64 5.17 -10.81
C ALA A 179 -8.48 4.64 -12.00
N THR A 180 -8.07 4.99 -13.23
CA THR A 180 -8.69 4.48 -14.45
C THR A 180 -7.68 3.70 -15.27
N ILE A 181 -7.95 2.42 -15.50
CA ILE A 181 -7.09 1.50 -16.25
C ILE A 181 -7.79 1.12 -17.54
N GLY A 182 -7.11 1.30 -18.67
CA GLY A 182 -7.58 0.92 -20.00
C GLY A 182 -8.51 1.93 -20.65
N ALA A 183 -8.47 3.22 -20.30
CA ALA A 183 -9.15 4.26 -21.06
C ALA A 183 -8.60 4.39 -22.49
N ASP A 184 -9.39 4.99 -23.39
CA ASP A 184 -8.87 5.39 -24.70
C ASP A 184 -7.97 6.62 -24.50
N GLY A 185 -6.71 6.54 -24.90
CA GLY A 185 -5.81 7.69 -24.90
C GLY A 185 -6.07 8.66 -26.05
N PHE A 186 -5.11 9.56 -26.27
CA PHE A 186 -5.23 10.62 -27.28
C PHE A 186 -4.85 10.13 -28.70
N GLY A 187 -5.79 9.46 -29.38
CA GLY A 187 -5.64 8.96 -30.75
C GLY A 187 -6.52 9.72 -31.74
N PHE A 188 -5.96 10.70 -32.46
CA PHE A 188 -6.69 11.47 -33.46
C PHE A 188 -5.87 11.73 -34.73
N ARG A 189 -6.54 11.86 -35.88
CA ARG A 189 -5.95 12.20 -37.18
C ARG A 189 -6.79 13.24 -37.94
N PRO A 190 -6.17 14.27 -38.53
CA PRO A 190 -6.85 15.18 -39.45
C PRO A 190 -7.35 14.44 -40.71
N CYS A 191 -8.54 14.80 -41.16
CA CYS A 191 -9.18 14.31 -42.37
C CYS A 191 -9.88 15.49 -43.04
N ALA A 192 -9.61 15.74 -44.32
CA ALA A 192 -10.12 16.91 -45.03
C ALA A 192 -11.67 16.99 -45.03
N GLU A 193 -12.35 15.86 -45.10
CA GLU A 193 -13.82 15.79 -45.17
C GLU A 193 -14.50 15.75 -43.79
N ARG A 194 -13.80 15.24 -42.76
CA ARG A 194 -14.39 14.91 -41.45
C ARG A 194 -13.78 15.68 -40.27
N GLY A 195 -12.86 16.59 -40.54
CA GLY A 195 -12.13 17.29 -39.49
C GLY A 195 -11.21 16.35 -38.72
N LEU A 196 -11.31 16.33 -37.38
CA LEU A 196 -10.48 15.48 -36.53
C LEU A 196 -11.15 14.12 -36.29
N VAL A 197 -10.58 13.05 -36.82
CA VAL A 197 -11.13 11.69 -36.73
C VAL A 197 -10.46 10.94 -35.58
N LYS A 198 -11.25 10.36 -34.68
CA LYS A 198 -10.77 9.47 -33.61
C LYS A 198 -10.20 8.19 -34.22
N ILE A 199 -9.01 7.81 -33.76
CA ILE A 199 -8.40 6.51 -34.05
C ILE A 199 -8.85 5.54 -32.96
N PRO A 200 -9.61 4.48 -33.31
CA PRO A 200 -9.97 3.44 -32.35
C PRO A 200 -8.74 2.85 -31.68
N GLN A 201 -8.84 2.58 -30.39
CA GLN A 201 -7.78 1.95 -29.62
C GLN A 201 -8.20 0.54 -29.25
N ILE A 202 -7.61 -0.42 -29.95
CA ILE A 202 -8.00 -1.83 -29.89
C ILE A 202 -7.06 -2.66 -29.03
N GLY A 203 -5.95 -2.09 -28.56
CA GLY A 203 -5.03 -2.73 -27.63
C GLY A 203 -5.63 -2.95 -26.24
N ASP A 204 -4.80 -3.51 -25.36
CA ASP A 204 -5.09 -3.73 -23.94
C ASP A 204 -4.15 -2.91 -23.04
N VAL A 205 -4.31 -3.09 -21.73
CA VAL A 205 -3.34 -2.68 -20.70
C VAL A 205 -2.85 -3.94 -20.00
N VAL A 206 -1.54 -4.06 -19.83
CA VAL A 206 -0.92 -5.14 -19.07
C VAL A 206 -0.08 -4.53 -17.95
N ILE A 207 -0.56 -4.69 -16.71
CA ILE A 207 0.15 -4.34 -15.48
C ILE A 207 0.79 -5.62 -14.93
N GLY A 208 2.09 -5.56 -14.63
CA GLY A 208 2.85 -6.67 -14.07
C GLY A 208 2.48 -6.98 -12.61
N ASN A 209 3.32 -7.78 -11.93
CA ASN A 209 3.13 -8.13 -10.53
C ASN A 209 3.74 -7.06 -9.60
N GLN A 210 3.21 -6.92 -8.39
CA GLN A 210 3.72 -6.02 -7.35
C GLN A 210 3.80 -4.55 -7.82
N VAL A 211 2.85 -4.13 -8.65
CA VAL A 211 2.75 -2.75 -9.13
C VAL A 211 1.79 -1.97 -8.24
N GLU A 212 2.18 -0.75 -7.90
CA GLU A 212 1.34 0.21 -7.19
C GLU A 212 1.00 1.39 -8.10
N ILE A 213 -0.30 1.69 -8.22
CA ILE A 213 -0.83 2.80 -9.03
C ILE A 213 -1.53 3.78 -8.09
N GLY A 214 -1.07 5.03 -8.08
CA GLY A 214 -1.58 6.09 -7.21
C GLY A 214 -3.01 6.54 -7.52
N ALA A 215 -3.60 7.30 -6.58
CA ALA A 215 -4.98 7.76 -6.67
C ALA A 215 -5.20 8.71 -7.86
N ASN A 216 -6.35 8.59 -8.53
CA ASN A 216 -6.73 9.35 -9.72
C ASN A 216 -5.77 9.20 -10.92
N ALA A 217 -4.91 8.19 -10.94
CA ALA A 217 -4.03 7.94 -12.07
C ALA A 217 -4.81 7.39 -13.28
N CYS A 218 -4.33 7.70 -14.49
CA CYS A 218 -4.87 7.17 -15.74
C CYS A 218 -3.81 6.35 -16.47
N VAL A 219 -4.14 5.11 -16.82
CA VAL A 219 -3.32 4.24 -17.66
C VAL A 219 -4.11 3.88 -18.91
N ASP A 220 -3.83 4.57 -20.01
CA ASP A 220 -4.54 4.37 -21.28
C ASP A 220 -4.11 3.07 -21.98
N ARG A 221 -5.02 2.47 -22.75
CA ARG A 221 -4.73 1.28 -23.55
C ARG A 221 -3.91 1.59 -24.79
N GLY A 222 -3.29 0.55 -25.34
CA GLY A 222 -2.62 0.63 -26.63
C GLY A 222 -3.59 0.91 -27.79
N LYS A 223 -3.05 1.50 -28.86
CA LYS A 223 -3.76 1.62 -30.14
C LYS A 223 -3.95 0.26 -30.77
#